data_AF-A0A8C0EYT1-F1
#
_entry.id   AF-A0A8C0EYT1-F1
#
_cell.length_a   1.000
_cell.length_b   1.000
_cell.length_c   1.000
_cell.angle_alpha   90.00
_cell.angle_beta   90.00
_cell.angle_gamma   90.00
#
_symmetry.space_group_name_H-M   'P 1'
#
loop_
_entity.id
_entity.type
_entity.pdbx_description
1 polymer ?
#
loop_
_entity_poly.entity_id
_entity_poly.type
_entity_poly.pdbx_seq_one_letter_code
_entity_poly.pdbx_strand_id
1 'polypeptide(L)'
;MEPGTIDNLSILYQSSDFIVVNKHWDIRIDSKMWYETLTLQSQLKYRFPELADPDTYYGFRFCHQFCHQLDFSTSGALCVALNKAAAGSAYKCFKDRLAAPR
;
A
#
# COMPACT_ATOMS: atom_id res chain seq x y z
N MET A 1 -11.08 -20.13 3.70
CA MET A 1 -10.71 -18.70 3.64
C MET A 1 -11.15 -18.19 2.28
N GLU A 2 -11.75 -17.01 2.22
CA GLU A 2 -12.21 -16.44 0.95
C GLU A 2 -11.01 -15.86 0.17
N PRO A 3 -10.98 -15.96 -1.16
CA PRO A 3 -9.94 -15.35 -1.97
C PRO A 3 -9.99 -13.82 -1.85
N GLY A 4 -8.85 -13.17 -2.07
CA GLY A 4 -8.81 -11.72 -2.20
C GLY A 4 -9.65 -11.23 -3.39
N THR A 5 -10.52 -10.24 -3.19
CA THR A 5 -11.29 -9.58 -4.25
C THR A 5 -10.90 -8.11 -4.36
N ILE A 6 -11.30 -7.43 -5.44
CA ILE A 6 -10.97 -6.01 -5.63
C ILE A 6 -11.58 -5.10 -4.56
N ASP A 7 -12.73 -5.51 -4.03
CA ASP A 7 -13.52 -4.86 -2.99
C ASP A 7 -13.10 -5.24 -1.56
N ASN A 8 -12.40 -6.36 -1.37
CA ASN A 8 -11.97 -6.84 -0.05
C ASN A 8 -10.65 -6.20 0.39
N LEU A 9 -10.72 -4.91 0.73
CA LEU A 9 -9.61 -4.15 1.30
C LEU A 9 -9.84 -3.89 2.80
N SER A 10 -9.04 -4.51 3.66
CA SER A 10 -9.09 -4.26 5.10
C SER A 10 -8.20 -3.07 5.46
N ILE A 11 -8.82 -2.00 5.99
CA ILE A 11 -8.13 -0.79 6.41
C ILE A 11 -7.93 -0.85 7.93
N LEU A 12 -6.67 -0.84 8.37
CA LEU A 12 -6.30 -0.82 9.78
C LEU A 12 -6.20 0.61 10.32
N TYR A 13 -5.77 1.55 9.48
CA TYR A 13 -5.63 2.96 9.83
C TYR A 13 -5.79 3.84 8.60
N GLN A 14 -6.43 4.99 8.76
CA GLN A 14 -6.58 5.99 7.72
C GLN A 14 -6.39 7.38 8.32
N SER A 15 -5.59 8.19 7.63
CA SER A 15 -5.34 9.59 7.93
C SER A 15 -5.24 10.39 6.61
N SER A 16 -5.09 11.71 6.70
CA SER A 16 -4.82 12.59 5.56
C SER A 16 -3.53 12.24 4.81
N ASP A 17 -2.56 11.67 5.54
CA ASP A 17 -1.20 11.45 5.04
C ASP A 17 -0.86 9.98 4.81
N PHE A 18 -1.52 9.07 5.53
CA PHE A 18 -1.20 7.64 5.53
C PHE A 18 -2.46 6.77 5.55
N ILE A 19 -2.39 5.64 4.85
CA ILE A 19 -3.33 4.53 4.96
C ILE A 19 -2.53 3.28 5.33
N VAL A 20 -2.95 2.60 6.39
CA VAL A 20 -2.45 1.26 6.72
C VAL A 20 -3.53 0.26 6.38
N VAL A 21 -3.18 -0.71 5.55
CA VAL A 21 -4.08 -1.78 5.11
C VAL A 21 -3.56 -3.11 5.60
N ASN A 22 -4.45 -4.03 5.93
CA ASN A 22 -4.10 -5.43 6.12
C ASN A 22 -4.15 -6.12 4.76
N LYS A 23 -2.98 -6.27 4.13
CA LYS A 23 -2.86 -6.93 2.82
C LYS A 23 -3.28 -8.39 2.95
N HIS A 24 -4.15 -8.85 2.06
CA HIS A 24 -4.48 -10.27 1.97
C HIS A 24 -3.24 -11.08 1.52
N TRP A 25 -3.09 -12.29 2.05
CA TRP A 25 -2.14 -13.26 1.53
C TRP A 25 -2.58 -13.63 0.09
N ASP A 26 -1.66 -13.81 -0.87
CA ASP A 26 -2.00 -14.06 -2.29
C ASP A 26 -2.41 -12.83 -3.13
N ILE A 27 -2.32 -11.62 -2.58
CA ILE A 27 -2.42 -10.37 -3.36
C ILE A 27 -1.02 -9.73 -3.50
N ARG A 28 -0.66 -9.39 -4.74
CA ARG A 28 0.53 -8.60 -5.07
C ARG A 28 0.33 -7.13 -4.70
N ILE A 29 1.40 -6.48 -4.26
CA ILE A 29 1.36 -5.04 -3.92
C ILE A 29 1.18 -4.22 -5.20
N ASP A 30 2.05 -4.45 -6.18
CA ASP A 30 2.06 -3.84 -7.50
C ASP A 30 2.22 -4.90 -8.60
N SER A 31 1.88 -4.54 -9.82
CA SER A 31 2.25 -5.31 -11.00
C SER A 31 2.61 -4.40 -12.15
N LYS A 32 3.69 -4.74 -12.85
CA LYS A 32 4.05 -4.14 -14.15
C LYS A 32 3.30 -4.80 -15.31
N MET A 33 2.63 -5.92 -15.05
CA MET A 33 1.89 -6.68 -16.05
C MET A 33 0.46 -6.16 -16.09
N TRP A 34 0.12 -5.55 -17.23
CA TRP A 34 -1.19 -4.93 -17.48
C TRP A 34 -2.40 -5.89 -17.32
N TYR A 35 -2.17 -7.21 -17.34
CA TYR A 35 -3.21 -8.23 -17.18
C TYR A 35 -3.45 -8.65 -15.72
N GLU A 36 -2.55 -8.31 -14.79
CA GLU A 36 -2.79 -8.56 -13.36
C GLU A 36 -3.68 -7.44 -12.79
N THR A 37 -4.98 -7.72 -12.75
CA THR A 37 -6.00 -6.77 -12.29
C THR A 37 -6.15 -6.73 -10.78
N LEU A 38 -5.84 -7.85 -10.08
CA LEU A 38 -5.96 -7.98 -8.63
C LEU A 38 -4.63 -7.68 -7.94
N THR A 39 -4.37 -6.40 -7.74
CA THR A 39 -3.26 -5.91 -6.92
C THR A 39 -3.78 -5.01 -5.82
N LEU A 40 -3.00 -4.84 -4.76
CA LEU A 40 -3.33 -3.88 -3.70
C LEU A 40 -3.48 -2.47 -4.26
N GLN A 41 -2.71 -2.14 -5.30
CA GLN A 41 -2.87 -0.91 -6.05
C GLN A 41 -4.25 -0.77 -6.69
N SER A 42 -4.73 -1.80 -7.38
CA SER A 42 -6.07 -1.76 -7.97
C SER A 42 -7.14 -1.65 -6.88
N GLN A 43 -6.99 -2.34 -5.75
CA GLN A 43 -7.91 -2.24 -4.61
C GLN A 43 -7.98 -0.82 -4.03
N LEU A 44 -6.82 -0.18 -3.82
CA LEU A 44 -6.75 1.19 -3.33
C LEU A 44 -7.31 2.19 -4.33
N LYS A 45 -7.04 2.01 -5.63
CA LYS A 45 -7.60 2.85 -6.69
C LYS A 45 -9.11 2.71 -6.80
N TYR A 46 -9.63 1.49 -6.65
CA TYR A 46 -11.06 1.22 -6.64
C TYR A 46 -11.74 1.85 -5.43
N ARG A 47 -11.11 1.76 -4.25
CA ARG A 47 -11.70 2.22 -2.99
C ARG A 47 -11.53 3.72 -2.73
N PHE A 48 -10.45 4.32 -3.22
CA PHE A 48 -10.07 5.72 -3.00
C PHE A 48 -9.58 6.39 -4.30
N PRO A 49 -10.41 6.49 -5.34
CA PRO A 49 -10.01 7.08 -6.62
C PRO A 49 -9.59 8.55 -6.48
N GLU A 50 -10.12 9.27 -5.49
CA GLU A 50 -9.81 10.68 -5.19
C GLU A 50 -8.42 10.89 -4.59
N LEU A 51 -7.84 9.86 -3.95
CA LEU A 51 -6.51 9.90 -3.36
C LEU A 51 -5.43 9.47 -4.36
N ALA A 52 -5.84 9.11 -5.58
CA ALA A 52 -4.91 8.74 -6.61
C ALA A 52 -4.18 9.99 -7.15
N ASP A 53 -2.86 10.00 -7.06
CA ASP A 53 -1.97 11.04 -7.58
C ASP A 53 -1.66 10.75 -9.07
N PRO A 54 -2.23 11.53 -10.02
CA PRO A 54 -2.01 11.33 -11.46
C PRO A 54 -0.56 11.62 -11.90
N ASP A 55 0.23 12.34 -11.10
CA ASP A 55 1.65 12.58 -11.35
C ASP A 55 2.54 11.36 -11.01
N THR A 56 1.94 10.24 -10.61
CA THR A 56 2.66 9.00 -10.31
C THR A 56 2.28 7.89 -11.28
N TYR A 57 3.28 7.14 -11.74
CA TYR A 57 3.08 6.04 -12.70
C TYR A 57 2.05 5.01 -12.22
N TYR A 58 1.92 4.84 -10.90
CA TYR A 58 1.00 3.88 -10.28
C TYR A 58 -0.26 4.52 -9.68
N GLY A 59 -0.46 5.83 -9.81
CA GLY A 59 -1.59 6.53 -9.21
C GLY A 59 -1.52 6.64 -7.68
N PHE A 60 -0.64 5.93 -6.98
CA PHE A 60 -0.41 6.13 -5.56
C PHE A 60 1.08 6.18 -5.30
N ARG A 61 1.48 7.09 -4.40
CA ARG A 61 2.79 7.05 -3.78
C ARG A 61 2.76 6.00 -2.69
N PHE A 62 2.72 4.73 -3.08
CA PHE A 62 3.14 3.67 -2.17
C PHE A 62 4.43 4.14 -1.50
N CYS A 63 4.64 3.77 -0.24
CA CYS A 63 5.97 3.82 0.35
C CYS A 63 6.85 2.78 -0.39
N HIS A 64 7.03 2.98 -1.70
CA HIS A 64 7.76 2.18 -2.67
C HIS A 64 9.18 2.70 -2.80
N GLN A 65 9.68 3.27 -1.72
CA GLN A 65 11.01 2.90 -1.30
C GLN A 65 10.81 1.95 -0.13
N PHE A 66 10.66 0.67 -0.49
CA PHE A 66 10.42 -0.47 0.38
C PHE A 66 11.09 -0.31 1.73
N CYS A 67 10.28 -0.12 2.75
CA CYS A 67 10.78 -0.19 4.11
C CYS A 67 10.48 -1.53 4.78
N HIS A 68 9.50 -2.28 4.26
CA HIS A 68 9.37 -3.74 4.43
C HIS A 68 8.68 -4.31 3.18
N GLN A 69 9.31 -5.29 2.52
CA GLN A 69 8.61 -6.17 1.57
C GLN A 69 7.85 -7.20 2.39
N LEU A 70 6.52 -7.22 2.31
CA LEU A 70 5.79 -8.44 2.63
C LEU A 70 5.84 -9.31 1.38
N ASP A 71 6.28 -10.55 1.54
CA ASP A 71 6.19 -11.53 0.48
C ASP A 71 4.72 -11.68 0.03
N PHE A 72 4.54 -12.10 -1.22
CA PHE A 72 3.24 -12.35 -1.83
C PHE A 72 2.34 -13.22 -0.91
N SER A 73 2.93 -14.25 -0.31
CA SER A 73 2.28 -15.22 0.58
C SER A 73 2.03 -14.71 2.00
N THR A 74 2.46 -13.49 2.33
CA THR A 74 2.36 -12.93 3.68
C THR A 74 1.19 -11.97 3.75
N SER A 75 0.28 -12.20 4.71
CA SER A 75 -0.72 -11.22 5.12
C SER A 75 -0.15 -10.32 6.20
N GLY A 76 -0.51 -9.03 6.20
CA GLY A 76 -0.09 -8.13 7.27
C GLY A 76 -0.25 -6.65 6.96
N ALA A 77 0.13 -5.83 7.94
CA ALA A 77 0.01 -4.38 7.88
C ALA A 77 0.98 -3.78 6.85
N LEU A 78 0.44 -3.13 5.83
CA LEU A 78 1.19 -2.35 4.85
C LEU A 78 0.79 -0.88 4.95
N CYS A 79 1.80 0.00 5.09
CA CYS A 79 1.61 1.44 5.12
C CYS A 79 1.78 2.04 3.72
N VAL A 80 0.84 2.90 3.33
CA VAL A 80 0.77 3.62 2.06
C VAL A 80 0.74 5.12 2.38
N ALA A 81 1.67 5.89 1.80
CA ALA A 81 1.65 7.34 1.89
C ALA A 81 0.73 7.94 0.82
N LEU A 82 0.00 8.99 1.17
CA LEU A 82 -0.92 9.65 0.24
C LEU A 82 -0.30 10.86 -0.46
N ASN A 83 0.81 11.37 0.05
CA ASN A 83 1.50 12.52 -0.52
C ASN A 83 3.02 12.42 -0.37
N LYS A 84 3.74 13.29 -1.08
CA LYS A 84 5.21 13.29 -1.12
C LYS A 84 5.85 13.57 0.25
N ALA A 85 5.24 14.43 1.05
CA ALA A 85 5.74 14.75 2.39
C ALA A 85 5.63 13.55 3.32
N ALA A 86 4.48 12.87 3.32
CA ALA A 86 4.23 11.64 4.05
C ALA A 86 5.18 10.52 3.63
N ALA A 87 5.40 10.33 2.32
CA ALA A 87 6.35 9.35 1.80
C ALA A 87 7.78 9.62 2.28
N GLY A 88 8.21 10.89 2.28
CA GLY A 88 9.52 11.29 2.79
C GLY A 88 9.67 11.09 4.30
N SER A 89 8.61 11.39 5.07
CA SER A 89 8.58 11.18 6.52
C SER A 89 8.69 9.70 6.87
N ALA A 90 7.87 8.86 6.25
CA ALA A 90 7.92 7.41 6.45
C ALA A 90 9.29 6.85 6.06
N TYR A 91 9.82 7.24 4.90
CA TYR A 91 11.16 6.83 4.47
C TYR A 91 12.23 7.16 5.53
N LYS A 92 12.16 8.34 6.14
CA LYS A 92 13.09 8.73 7.22
C LYS A 92 12.92 7.85 8.46
N CYS A 93 11.70 7.61 8.92
CA CYS A 93 11.43 6.75 10.08
C CYS A 93 12.00 5.33 9.90
N PHE A 94 11.86 4.76 8.71
CA PHE A 94 12.37 3.43 8.43
C PHE A 94 13.88 3.39 8.20
N LYS A 95 14.43 4.39 7.49
CA LYS A 95 15.88 4.56 7.34
C LYS A 95 16.57 4.63 8.71
N ASP A 96 15.97 5.36 9.63
CA ASP A 96 16.49 5.56 10.99
C ASP A 96 16.12 4.41 11.96
N ARG A 97 15.51 3.32 11.46
CA ARG A 97 15.04 2.15 12.24
C ARG A 97 14.12 2.52 13.42
N LEU A 98 13.41 3.63 13.29
CA LEU A 98 12.45 4.11 14.31
C LEU A 98 11.11 3.39 14.21
N ALA A 99 10.86 2.66 13.12
CA ALA A 99 9.70 1.79 12.95
C ALA A 99 9.93 0.45 13.69
N ALA A 100 9.75 0.47 15.01
CA ALA A 100 9.71 -0.75 15.82
C ALA A 100 8.26 -1.16 16.07
N PRO A 101 7.90 -2.46 15.95
CA PRO A 101 6.63 -2.95 16.48
C PRO A 101 6.65 -2.74 17.99
N ARG A 102 5.74 -1.91 18.51
CA ARG A 102 5.40 -1.91 19.94
C ARG A 102 4.21 -2.80 20.16
#